data_AF-A0A9W6AUH0-F1
#
_entry.id   AF-A0A9W6AUH0-F1
#
_cell.length_a   1.000
_cell.length_b   1.000
_cell.length_c   1.000
_cell.angle_alpha   90.00
_cell.angle_beta   90.00
_cell.angle_gamma   90.00
#
_symmetry.space_group_name_H-M   'P 1'
#
loop_
_entity.id
_entity.type
_entity.pdbx_description
1 polymer ?
#
loop_
_entity_poly.entity_id
_entity_poly.type
_entity_poly.pdbx_seq_one_letter_code
_entity_poly.pdbx_strand_id
1 'polypeptide(L)'
;MYRGGVSCSTEGVKPFIRLIFSHIARHFPPGESPERTRFMNTVHETLKPHIADKGYKWEVSGEELEREFLRIDGFTIPPTGSEDEKKWFRDNEASPWGPYLTD
;
A
#
# COMPACT_ATOMS: atom_id res chain seq x y z
N MET A 1 -17.16 1.99 -14.60
CA MET A 1 -16.02 1.12 -14.94
C MET A 1 -16.43 0.17 -16.05
N TYR A 2 -15.59 -0.02 -17.06
CA TYR A 2 -15.79 -1.02 -18.12
C TYR A 2 -14.69 -2.08 -18.00
N ARG A 3 -15.04 -3.34 -18.27
CA ARG A 3 -14.10 -4.45 -18.31
C ARG A 3 -14.32 -5.24 -19.60
N GLY A 4 -13.30 -5.32 -20.45
CA GLY A 4 -13.42 -5.97 -21.76
C GLY A 4 -14.53 -5.35 -22.64
N GLY A 5 -14.72 -4.02 -22.55
CA GLY A 5 -15.76 -3.31 -23.30
C GLY A 5 -17.18 -3.39 -22.71
N VAL A 6 -17.40 -4.18 -21.66
CA VAL A 6 -18.72 -4.32 -21.02
C VAL A 6 -18.80 -3.45 -19.76
N SER A 7 -19.90 -2.71 -19.59
CA SER A 7 -20.12 -1.92 -18.38
C SER A 7 -20.21 -2.82 -17.15
N CYS A 8 -19.55 -2.44 -16.07
CA CYS A 8 -19.63 -3.14 -14.78
C CYS A 8 -20.85 -2.72 -13.94
N SER A 9 -21.75 -1.89 -14.49
CA SER A 9 -22.96 -1.40 -13.83
C SER A 9 -24.24 -2.08 -14.33
N THR A 10 -24.12 -3.25 -14.95
CA THR A 10 -25.27 -4.01 -15.44
C THR A 10 -26.16 -4.43 -14.27
N GLU A 11 -27.46 -4.17 -14.40
CA GLU A 11 -28.46 -4.55 -13.40
C GLU A 11 -28.44 -6.07 -13.16
N GLY A 12 -28.57 -6.48 -11.89
CA GLY A 12 -28.50 -7.89 -11.48
C GLY A 12 -27.09 -8.49 -11.41
N VAL A 13 -26.04 -7.77 -11.83
CA VAL A 13 -24.64 -8.21 -11.71
C VAL A 13 -23.97 -7.51 -10.54
N LYS A 14 -23.20 -8.26 -9.72
CA LYS A 14 -22.39 -7.65 -8.66
C LYS A 14 -21.38 -6.65 -9.26
N PRO A 15 -21.20 -5.47 -8.65
CA PRO A 15 -20.25 -4.49 -9.15
C PRO A 15 -18.82 -5.03 -9.15
N PHE A 16 -17.99 -4.51 -10.05
CA PHE A 16 -16.57 -4.81 -10.08
C PHE A 16 -15.82 -3.94 -9.06
N ILE A 17 -14.83 -4.51 -8.37
CA ILE A 17 -14.00 -3.81 -7.38
C ILE A 17 -12.58 -3.60 -7.93
N ARG A 18 -12.14 -2.34 -8.05
CA ARG A 18 -10.77 -1.98 -8.44
C ARG A 18 -10.03 -1.39 -7.25
N LEU A 19 -8.88 -1.96 -6.89
CA LEU A 19 -8.01 -1.46 -5.83
C LEU A 19 -6.68 -1.01 -6.40
N ILE A 20 -6.22 0.18 -6.05
CA ILE A 20 -4.89 0.70 -6.41
C ILE A 20 -4.20 1.10 -5.11
N PHE A 21 -2.90 0.83 -5.00
CA PHE A 21 -2.08 1.28 -3.87
C PHE A 21 -0.75 1.87 -4.35
N SER A 22 -0.22 2.82 -3.58
CA SER A 22 1.15 3.33 -3.74
C SER A 22 1.97 2.94 -2.51
N HIS A 23 3.13 2.32 -2.72
CA HIS A 23 4.01 1.84 -1.67
C HIS A 23 5.26 2.73 -1.62
N ILE A 24 5.53 3.34 -0.47
CA ILE A 24 6.58 4.37 -0.34
C ILE A 24 7.58 4.02 0.78
N ALA A 25 7.09 3.37 1.84
CA ALA A 25 7.89 3.16 3.03
C ALA A 25 9.05 2.18 2.79
N ARG A 26 8.89 1.21 1.89
CA ARG A 26 9.91 0.20 1.59
C ARG A 26 9.81 -0.17 0.12
N HIS A 27 10.95 -0.44 -0.50
CA HIS A 27 11.02 -0.96 -1.86
C HIS A 27 11.29 -2.46 -1.84
N PHE A 28 10.62 -3.18 -2.73
CA PHE A 28 10.97 -4.54 -3.07
C PHE A 28 12.18 -4.57 -4.00
N PRO A 29 12.89 -5.71 -4.11
CA PRO A 29 13.83 -5.91 -5.20
C PRO A 29 13.16 -5.64 -6.56
N PRO A 30 13.84 -4.97 -7.50
CA PRO A 30 13.31 -4.74 -8.84
C PRO A 30 12.96 -6.05 -9.57
N GLY A 31 11.94 -6.01 -10.41
CA GLY A 31 11.47 -7.17 -11.18
C GLY A 31 10.54 -8.10 -10.39
N GLU A 32 10.28 -9.29 -10.92
CA GLU A 32 9.54 -10.32 -10.18
C GLU A 32 10.41 -10.85 -9.04
N SER A 33 9.86 -10.87 -7.82
CA SER A 33 10.60 -11.29 -6.62
C SER A 33 9.71 -12.06 -5.64
N PRO A 34 10.28 -13.00 -4.86
CA PRO A 34 9.54 -13.72 -3.81
C PRO A 34 8.84 -12.78 -2.81
N GLU A 35 9.45 -11.63 -2.52
CA GLU A 35 8.90 -10.61 -1.61
C GLU A 35 7.64 -9.97 -2.18
N ARG A 36 7.64 -9.60 -3.47
CA ARG A 36 6.44 -9.08 -4.16
C ARG A 36 5.34 -10.12 -4.20
N THR A 37 5.67 -11.37 -4.53
CA THR A 37 4.70 -12.48 -4.52
C THR A 37 4.10 -12.69 -3.14
N ARG A 38 4.92 -12.70 -2.09
CA ARG A 38 4.45 -12.86 -0.71
C ARG A 38 3.55 -11.69 -0.28
N PHE A 39 3.91 -10.46 -0.64
CA PHE A 39 3.08 -9.29 -0.39
C PHE A 39 1.72 -9.41 -1.08
N MET A 40 1.70 -9.77 -2.37
CA MET A 40 0.45 -9.93 -3.13
C MET A 40 -0.42 -11.10 -2.61
N ASN A 41 0.20 -12.18 -2.12
CA ASN A 41 -0.52 -13.26 -1.43
C ASN A 41 -1.18 -12.76 -0.15
N THR A 42 -0.47 -11.94 0.64
CA THR A 42 -1.02 -11.34 1.88
C THR A 42 -2.20 -10.43 1.55
N VAL A 43 -2.08 -9.60 0.50
CA VAL A 43 -3.19 -8.77 0.00
C VAL A 43 -4.37 -9.63 -0.42
N HIS A 44 -4.14 -10.71 -1.17
CA HIS A 44 -5.18 -11.64 -1.60
C HIS A 44 -5.91 -12.26 -0.39
N GLU A 45 -5.19 -12.85 0.55
CA GLU A 45 -5.76 -13.52 1.73
C GLU A 45 -6.56 -12.55 2.60
N THR A 46 -6.06 -11.32 2.78
CA THR A 46 -6.73 -10.27 3.55
C THR A 46 -8.04 -9.85 2.90
N LEU A 47 -8.06 -9.68 1.57
CA LEU A 47 -9.24 -9.21 0.84
C LEU A 47 -10.27 -10.32 0.58
N LYS A 48 -9.82 -11.58 0.49
CA LYS A 48 -10.64 -12.75 0.14
C LYS A 48 -11.98 -12.83 0.89
N PRO A 49 -12.07 -12.75 2.24
CA PRO A 49 -13.35 -12.84 2.95
C PRO A 49 -14.30 -11.64 2.68
N HIS A 50 -13.77 -10.51 2.23
CA HIS A 50 -14.54 -9.29 1.98
C HIS A 50 -14.98 -9.13 0.52
N ILE A 51 -14.24 -9.74 -0.41
CA ILE A 51 -14.41 -9.54 -1.86
C ILE A 51 -14.69 -10.88 -2.57
N ALA A 52 -13.69 -11.76 -2.61
CA ALA A 52 -13.73 -12.96 -3.43
C ALA A 52 -14.81 -13.95 -2.93
N ASP A 53 -14.87 -14.18 -1.61
CA ASP A 53 -15.83 -15.10 -0.99
C ASP A 53 -17.28 -14.61 -1.09
N LYS A 54 -17.47 -13.31 -1.33
CA LYS A 54 -18.78 -12.71 -1.59
C LYS A 54 -19.16 -12.68 -3.08
N GLY A 55 -18.33 -13.28 -3.94
CA GLY A 55 -18.58 -13.42 -5.37
C GLY A 55 -18.32 -12.17 -6.21
N TYR A 56 -17.64 -11.15 -5.67
CA TYR A 56 -17.28 -9.97 -6.46
C TYR A 56 -16.15 -10.28 -7.45
N LYS A 57 -16.20 -9.66 -8.63
CA LYS A 57 -15.05 -9.62 -9.55
C LYS A 57 -14.16 -8.44 -9.16
N TRP A 58 -12.85 -8.63 -9.21
CA TRP A 58 -11.93 -7.62 -8.70
C TRP A 58 -10.55 -7.66 -9.37
N GLU A 59 -9.83 -6.55 -9.23
CA GLU A 59 -8.43 -6.39 -9.65
C GLU A 59 -7.70 -5.50 -8.63
N VAL A 60 -6.43 -5.83 -8.37
CA VAL A 60 -5.51 -5.02 -7.58
C VAL A 60 -4.22 -4.77 -8.36
N SER A 61 -3.72 -3.55 -8.30
CA SER A 61 -2.40 -3.18 -8.80
C SER A 61 -1.75 -2.20 -7.83
N GLY A 62 -0.44 -2.06 -7.90
CA GLY A 62 0.23 -1.00 -7.19
C GLY A 62 1.51 -0.53 -7.85
N GLU A 63 2.03 0.55 -7.31
CA GLU A 63 3.24 1.23 -7.74
C GLU A 63 4.14 1.47 -6.52
N GLU A 64 5.44 1.59 -6.75
CA GLU A 64 6.39 2.01 -5.73
C GLU A 64 6.84 3.43 -6.03
N LEU A 65 6.77 4.33 -5.04
CA LEU A 65 7.13 5.73 -5.19
C LEU A 65 8.42 6.06 -4.45
N GLU A 66 9.02 7.20 -4.79
CA GLU A 66 10.27 7.66 -4.19
C GLU A 66 10.08 8.16 -2.75
N ARG A 67 10.81 7.55 -1.82
CA ARG A 67 10.73 7.84 -0.38
C ARG A 67 11.19 9.26 -0.03
N GLU A 68 12.12 9.83 -0.81
CA GLU A 68 12.70 11.17 -0.57
C GLU A 68 11.65 12.30 -0.65
N PHE A 69 10.58 12.09 -1.44
CA PHE A 69 9.50 13.06 -1.57
C PHE A 69 8.39 12.89 -0.52
N LEU A 70 8.44 11.85 0.31
CA LEU A 70 7.46 11.64 1.38
C LEU A 70 7.75 12.54 2.58
N ARG A 71 6.74 13.30 3.00
CA ARG A 71 6.70 13.99 4.29
C ARG A 71 5.48 13.54 5.08
N ILE A 72 5.65 13.27 6.37
CA ILE A 72 4.56 13.00 7.32
C ILE A 72 4.62 14.13 8.35
N ASP A 73 3.57 14.96 8.41
CA ASP A 73 3.51 16.18 9.21
C ASP A 73 4.69 17.13 9.00
N GLY A 74 5.20 17.17 7.76
CA GLY A 74 6.37 17.98 7.37
C GLY A 74 7.73 17.30 7.65
N PHE A 75 7.75 16.21 8.41
CA PHE A 75 8.98 15.46 8.71
C PHE A 75 9.31 14.42 7.63
N THR A 76 10.60 14.24 7.37
CA THR A 76 11.10 13.06 6.65
C THR A 76 10.75 11.80 7.44
N ILE A 77 10.46 10.70 6.78
CA ILE A 77 10.28 9.41 7.47
C ILE A 77 11.64 8.82 7.90
N PRO A 78 11.79 8.32 9.15
CA PRO A 78 13.05 7.74 9.66
C PRO A 78 13.60 6.59 8.82
N PRO A 79 14.92 6.32 8.75
CA PRO A 79 15.46 5.16 8.07
C PRO A 79 14.83 3.87 8.59
N THR A 80 14.59 2.93 7.69
CA THR A 80 14.04 1.62 8.01
C THR A 80 14.88 0.93 9.09
N GLY A 81 14.24 0.51 10.18
CA GLY A 81 14.87 -0.18 11.31
C GLY A 81 15.58 0.72 12.32
N SER A 82 15.60 2.05 12.11
CA SER A 82 16.21 3.01 13.04
C SER A 82 15.46 3.07 14.38
N GLU A 83 16.15 3.55 15.43
CA GLU A 83 15.50 3.81 16.72
C GLU A 83 14.39 4.87 16.62
N ASP A 84 14.52 5.80 15.67
CA ASP A 84 13.51 6.81 15.37
C ASP A 84 12.27 6.21 14.70
N GLU A 85 12.41 5.25 13.76
CA GLU A 85 11.26 4.49 13.20
C GLU A 85 10.52 3.74 14.33
N LYS A 86 11.28 3.13 15.25
CA LYS A 86 10.70 2.43 16.41
C LYS A 86 10.02 3.39 17.37
N LYS A 87 10.56 4.60 17.57
CA LYS A 87 9.92 5.65 18.38
C LYS A 87 8.60 6.07 17.75
N TRP A 88 8.60 6.43 16.47
CA TRP A 88 7.39 6.77 15.72
C TRP A 88 6.33 5.66 15.80
N PHE A 89 6.75 4.40 15.67
CA PHE A 89 5.85 3.25 15.81
C PHE A 89 5.25 3.14 17.23
N ARG A 90 6.05 3.28 18.29
CA ARG A 90 5.57 3.19 19.67
C ARG A 90 4.62 4.33 20.02
N ASP A 91 4.95 5.54 19.60
CA ASP A 91 4.17 6.75 19.89
C ASP A 91 2.96 6.86 18.94
N ASN A 92 2.98 6.12 17.82
CA ASN A 92 2.03 6.20 16.72
C ASN A 92 1.86 7.64 16.20
N GLU A 93 2.97 8.40 16.16
CA GLU A 93 2.99 9.81 15.82
C GLU A 93 4.33 10.18 15.16
N ALA A 94 4.28 11.07 14.16
CA ALA A 94 5.47 11.66 13.59
C ALA A 94 6.09 12.64 14.58
N SER A 95 7.40 12.52 14.81
CA SER A 95 8.13 13.41 15.71
C SER A 95 9.48 13.78 15.11
N PRO A 96 10.06 14.94 15.47
CA PRO A 96 11.39 15.32 15.01
C PRO A 96 12.44 14.22 15.27
N TRP A 97 13.33 13.98 14.31
CA TRP A 97 14.44 13.04 14.42
C TRP A 97 15.60 13.40 13.48
N GLY A 98 16.81 12.90 13.77
CA GLY A 98 17.97 13.08 12.91
C GLY A 98 18.35 14.56 12.64
N PRO A 99 18.74 14.94 11.40
CA PRO A 99 19.23 16.29 11.05
C PRO A 99 18.15 17.38 11.10
N TYR A 100 16.91 17.03 11.48
CA TYR A 100 15.79 17.96 11.64
C TYR A 100 15.51 18.29 13.11
N LEU A 101 16.35 17.76 14.02
CA LEU A 101 16.53 18.28 15.36
C LEU A 101 17.57 19.40 15.27
N THR A 102 17.16 20.59 14.85
CA THR A 102 17.98 21.79 15.05
C THR A 102 17.42 22.55 16.25
N ASP A 103 18.31 22.95 17.16
CA ASP A 103 18.01 23.89 18.25
C ASP A 103 17.39 25.20 17.74
#